data_AF-A0A2A5HFZ3-F1
#
_entry.id   AF-A0A2A5HFZ3-F1
#
_cell.length_a   1.000
_cell.length_b   1.000
_cell.length_c   1.000
_cell.angle_alpha   90.00
_cell.angle_beta   90.00
_cell.angle_gamma   90.00
#
_symmetry.space_group_name_H-M   'P 1'
#
loop_
_entity.id
_entity.type
_entity.pdbx_description
1 polymer ?
#
loop_
_entity_poly.entity_id
_entity_poly.type
_entity_poly.pdbx_seq_one_letter_code
_entity_poly.pdbx_strand_id
1 'polypeptide(L)'
;RGTGILSYDWHDTEIENESWLYLPDLGKVTRLTTANRGDYFLGTDFTYGDLEGLEVDDFNYVKEKVEKNIDDEVTLVATPVSKRIIEKYGYEKIVYWIDTEKYVIKKAKYWLKDKGWKKYYRQFDFKKINGAWVSGREQMLVTKQDNIEHTSIITRSDVRVNVDVNDSEFTIGGLEKASR
;
A
#
# COMPACT_ATOMS: atom_id res chain seq x y z
N ARG A 1 -11.90 19.52 4.19
CA ARG A 1 -12.99 18.72 4.78
C ARG A 1 -13.40 17.71 3.73
N GLY A 2 -13.22 16.42 4.01
CA GLY A 2 -13.08 15.40 2.98
C GLY A 2 -13.11 14.00 3.57
N THR A 3 -12.99 13.01 2.69
CA THR A 3 -12.90 11.59 3.09
C THR A 3 -11.72 11.37 4.02
N GLY A 4 -11.95 10.65 5.11
CA GLY A 4 -10.93 10.25 6.06
C GLY A 4 -10.89 8.74 6.19
N ILE A 5 -9.70 8.21 6.51
CA ILE A 5 -9.50 6.80 6.87
C ILE A 5 -8.81 6.73 8.23
N LEU A 6 -9.22 5.76 9.03
CA LEU A 6 -8.57 5.38 10.28
C LEU A 6 -8.24 3.89 10.18
N SER A 7 -7.01 3.50 10.49
CA SER A 7 -6.57 2.11 10.47
C SER A 7 -5.81 1.80 11.75
N TYR A 8 -6.11 0.67 12.37
CA TYR A 8 -5.37 0.06 13.46
C TYR A 8 -4.75 -1.24 12.95
N ASP A 9 -3.42 -1.23 12.84
CA ASP A 9 -2.64 -2.39 12.43
C ASP A 9 -1.95 -3.01 13.64
N TRP A 10 -2.32 -4.25 13.95
CA TRP A 10 -1.82 -4.98 15.10
C TRP A 10 -0.72 -5.95 14.66
N HIS A 11 0.36 -6.02 15.45
CA HIS A 11 1.41 -7.02 15.21
C HIS A 11 0.99 -8.42 15.72
N ASP A 12 0.05 -8.47 16.65
CA ASP A 12 -0.50 -9.72 17.16
C ASP A 12 -1.47 -10.33 16.14
N THR A 13 -1.10 -11.51 15.62
CA THR A 13 -1.90 -12.23 14.62
C THR A 13 -3.25 -12.74 15.15
N GLU A 14 -3.47 -12.74 16.47
CA GLU A 14 -4.76 -13.08 17.07
C GLU A 14 -5.77 -11.92 17.01
N ILE A 15 -5.30 -10.70 16.73
CA ILE A 15 -6.13 -9.50 16.60
C ILE A 15 -6.24 -9.13 15.13
N GLU A 16 -7.47 -9.02 14.62
CA GLU A 16 -7.67 -8.54 13.25
C GLU A 16 -7.45 -7.02 13.18
N ASN A 17 -6.72 -6.57 12.16
CA ASN A 17 -6.61 -5.15 11.84
C ASN A 17 -8.00 -4.56 11.55
N GLU A 18 -8.20 -3.32 11.97
CA GLU A 18 -9.48 -2.65 11.85
C GLU A 18 -9.31 -1.33 11.11
N SER A 19 -10.13 -1.12 10.08
CA SER A 19 -10.14 0.14 9.33
C SER A 19 -11.54 0.73 9.25
N TRP A 20 -11.63 2.05 9.23
CA TRP A 20 -12.86 2.82 9.10
C TRP A 20 -12.70 3.91 8.05
N LEU A 21 -13.72 4.06 7.21
CA LEU A 21 -13.82 5.09 6.19
C LEU A 21 -14.93 6.06 6.57
N TYR A 22 -14.61 7.36 6.62
CA TYR A 22 -15.62 8.41 6.74
C TYR A 22 -15.85 9.05 5.37
N LEU A 23 -17.10 9.04 4.92
CA LEU A 23 -17.53 9.72 3.70
C LEU A 23 -18.40 10.93 4.06
N PRO A 24 -17.93 12.17 3.82
CA PRO A 24 -18.65 13.39 4.21
C PRO A 24 -20.06 13.48 3.65
N ASP A 25 -20.24 13.08 2.38
CA ASP A 25 -21.54 13.15 1.69
C ASP A 25 -22.60 12.27 2.35
N LEU A 26 -22.18 11.21 3.05
CA LEU A 26 -23.06 10.31 3.78
C LEU A 26 -23.12 10.63 5.28
N GLY A 27 -22.21 11.46 5.78
CA GLY A 27 -22.07 11.77 7.21
C GLY A 27 -21.89 10.54 8.10
N LYS A 28 -21.34 9.45 7.55
CA LYS A 28 -21.27 8.14 8.22
C LYS A 28 -19.86 7.56 8.14
N VAL A 29 -19.49 6.89 9.23
CA VAL A 29 -18.32 6.03 9.32
C VAL A 29 -18.73 4.60 8.98
N THR A 30 -18.02 3.99 8.04
CA THR A 30 -18.22 2.59 7.63
C THR A 30 -16.97 1.79 7.97
N ARG A 31 -17.13 0.64 8.63
CA ARG A 31 -16.02 -0.29 8.88
C ARG A 31 -15.62 -0.96 7.56
N LEU A 32 -14.33 -0.91 7.24
CA LEU A 32 -13.71 -1.69 6.17
C LEU A 32 -13.29 -3.03 6.75
N THR A 33 -13.67 -4.12 6.09
CA THR A 33 -13.30 -5.47 6.53
C THR A 33 -12.02 -5.92 5.86
N THR A 34 -11.33 -6.89 6.44
CA THR A 34 -10.12 -7.52 5.88
C THR A 34 -10.32 -8.03 4.45
N ALA A 35 -11.55 -8.42 4.09
CA ALA A 35 -11.90 -8.86 2.74
C ALA A 35 -11.86 -7.72 1.69
N ASN A 36 -11.92 -6.46 2.12
CA ASN A 36 -11.89 -5.29 1.24
C ASN A 36 -10.46 -4.82 0.92
N ARG A 37 -9.41 -5.49 1.41
CA ARG A 37 -8.01 -5.07 1.15
C ARG A 37 -7.62 -5.14 -0.33
N GLY A 38 -8.29 -5.97 -1.12
CA GLY A 38 -8.13 -6.03 -2.58
C GLY A 38 -8.94 -4.98 -3.35
N ASP A 39 -9.83 -4.23 -2.69
CA ASP A 39 -10.68 -3.23 -3.35
C ASP A 39 -9.90 -1.94 -3.63
N TYR A 40 -10.23 -1.32 -4.77
CA TYR A 40 -9.63 -0.04 -5.17
C TYR A 40 -10.01 1.08 -4.20
N PHE A 41 -8.99 1.81 -3.76
CA PHE A 41 -9.10 2.95 -2.87
C PHE A 41 -9.70 4.14 -3.62
N LEU A 42 -10.96 4.47 -3.31
CA LEU A 42 -11.66 5.69 -3.74
C LEU A 42 -11.52 6.02 -5.24
N GLY A 43 -11.56 5.00 -6.10
CA GLY A 43 -11.47 5.16 -7.56
C GLY A 43 -10.05 5.36 -8.11
N THR A 44 -9.02 5.16 -7.28
CA THR A 44 -7.62 5.13 -7.72
C THR A 44 -7.18 3.71 -8.08
N ASP A 45 -5.99 3.57 -8.65
CA ASP A 45 -5.37 2.27 -8.93
C ASP A 45 -4.74 1.59 -7.71
N PHE A 46 -4.65 2.30 -6.58
CA PHE A 46 -4.20 1.74 -5.31
C PHE A 46 -5.35 0.95 -4.69
N THR A 47 -5.07 -0.20 -4.06
CA THR A 47 -6.04 -0.84 -3.17
C THR A 47 -5.91 -0.33 -1.73
N TYR A 48 -6.88 -0.63 -0.88
CA TYR A 48 -6.72 -0.41 0.56
C TYR A 48 -5.49 -1.15 1.11
N GLY A 49 -5.24 -2.39 0.68
CA GLY A 49 -4.05 -3.15 1.06
C GLY A 49 -2.73 -2.54 0.57
N ASP A 50 -2.74 -1.84 -0.58
CA ASP A 50 -1.54 -1.13 -1.06
C ASP A 50 -1.17 0.05 -0.14
N LEU A 51 -2.14 0.67 0.53
CA LEU A 51 -1.95 1.83 1.41
C LEU A 51 -1.71 1.45 2.87
N GLU A 52 -2.40 0.42 3.37
CA GLU A 52 -2.21 -0.13 4.72
C GLU A 52 -0.90 -0.93 4.81
N GLY A 53 -0.47 -1.54 3.70
CA GLY A 53 0.64 -2.47 3.67
C GLY A 53 0.17 -3.92 3.62
N LEU A 54 1.01 -4.77 3.02
CA LEU A 54 0.78 -6.21 2.96
C LEU A 54 1.49 -6.89 4.13
N GLU A 55 0.80 -7.82 4.80
CA GLU A 55 1.44 -8.61 5.87
C GLU A 55 2.57 -9.45 5.28
N VAL A 56 3.74 -9.42 5.92
CA VAL A 56 4.91 -10.17 5.45
C VAL A 56 4.62 -11.67 5.45
N ASP A 57 3.99 -12.18 6.50
CA ASP A 57 3.72 -13.62 6.65
C ASP A 57 2.61 -14.15 5.70
N ASP A 58 1.88 -13.26 5.02
CA ASP A 58 0.91 -13.65 3.99
C ASP A 58 1.61 -14.10 2.68
N PHE A 59 2.92 -13.90 2.54
CA PHE A 59 3.67 -14.20 1.32
C PHE A 59 4.96 -15.00 1.59
N ASN A 60 5.30 -15.91 0.66
CA ASN A 60 6.62 -16.50 0.55
C ASN A 60 7.52 -15.61 -0.30
N TYR A 61 8.78 -15.43 0.09
CA TYR A 61 9.74 -14.58 -0.63
C TYR A 61 10.93 -15.37 -1.14
N VAL A 62 11.27 -15.16 -2.41
CA VAL A 62 12.47 -15.72 -3.05
C VAL A 62 13.29 -14.59 -3.64
N LYS A 63 14.56 -14.51 -3.27
CA LYS A 63 15.51 -13.60 -3.90
C LYS A 63 15.87 -14.11 -5.29
N GLU A 64 15.63 -13.30 -6.32
CA GLU A 64 16.06 -13.63 -7.68
C GLU A 64 17.58 -13.48 -7.80
N LYS A 65 18.22 -14.45 -8.45
CA LYS A 65 19.62 -14.32 -8.88
C LYS A 65 19.65 -13.45 -10.13
N VAL A 66 19.93 -12.16 -9.98
CA VAL A 66 20.07 -11.27 -11.13
C VAL A 66 21.49 -11.45 -11.71
N GLU A 67 21.61 -11.70 -13.01
CA GLU A 67 22.92 -11.88 -13.69
C GLU A 67 23.76 -10.60 -13.69
N LYS A 68 23.11 -9.44 -13.57
CA LYS A 68 23.72 -8.14 -13.32
C LYS A 68 23.09 -7.56 -12.06
N ASN A 69 23.83 -7.57 -10.95
CA ASN A 69 23.54 -6.62 -9.90
C ASN A 69 23.70 -5.23 -10.53
N ILE A 70 22.60 -4.48 -10.59
CA ILE A 70 22.75 -3.03 -10.48
C ILE A 70 23.19 -2.83 -9.04
N ASP A 71 24.32 -2.18 -8.82
CA ASP A 71 24.81 -1.92 -7.47
C ASP A 71 23.66 -1.36 -6.61
N ASP A 72 23.53 -1.88 -5.40
CA ASP A 72 22.53 -1.51 -4.40
C ASP A 72 21.06 -1.82 -4.70
N GLU A 73 20.75 -2.78 -5.57
CA GLU A 73 19.37 -3.25 -5.82
C GLU A 73 19.23 -4.77 -5.61
N VAL A 74 18.18 -5.19 -4.89
CA VAL A 74 17.78 -6.59 -4.77
C VAL A 74 16.39 -6.82 -5.35
N THR A 75 16.24 -7.90 -6.12
CA THR A 75 14.95 -8.36 -6.63
C THR A 75 14.39 -9.48 -5.76
N LEU A 76 13.17 -9.30 -5.25
CA LEU A 76 12.42 -10.31 -4.50
C LEU A 76 11.13 -10.67 -5.23
N VAL A 77 10.87 -11.96 -5.35
CA VAL A 77 9.59 -12.50 -5.83
C VAL A 77 8.78 -12.91 -4.62
N ALA A 78 7.60 -12.33 -4.45
CA ALA A 78 6.63 -12.68 -3.42
C ALA A 78 5.47 -13.47 -4.03
N THR A 79 5.13 -14.61 -3.43
CA THR A 79 3.96 -15.43 -3.81
C THR A 79 3.06 -15.66 -2.59
N PRO A 80 1.74 -15.45 -2.70
CA PRO A 80 0.80 -15.69 -1.61
C PRO A 80 0.93 -17.10 -1.04
N VAL A 81 0.88 -17.25 0.29
CA VAL A 81 1.00 -18.57 0.95
C VAL A 81 -0.24 -19.45 0.73
N SER A 82 -1.38 -18.87 0.34
CA SER A 82 -2.62 -19.62 0.08
C SER A 82 -3.57 -18.87 -0.86
N LYS A 83 -4.59 -19.58 -1.37
CA LYS A 83 -5.69 -18.96 -2.15
C LYS A 83 -6.46 -17.90 -1.37
N ARG A 84 -6.59 -18.06 -0.05
CA ARG A 84 -7.25 -17.06 0.80
C ARG A 84 -6.54 -15.71 0.74
N ILE A 85 -5.21 -15.72 0.65
CA ILE A 85 -4.42 -14.49 0.52
C ILE A 85 -4.57 -13.87 -0.88
N ILE A 86 -4.68 -14.68 -1.93
CA ILE A 86 -5.02 -14.19 -3.27
C ILE A 86 -6.37 -13.47 -3.25
N GLU A 87 -7.38 -14.02 -2.57
CA GLU A 87 -8.69 -13.36 -2.46
C GLU A 87 -8.63 -12.08 -1.59
N LYS A 88 -7.83 -12.09 -0.51
CA LYS A 88 -7.64 -10.94 0.39
C LYS A 88 -7.05 -9.72 -0.33
N TYR A 89 -6.02 -9.91 -1.16
CA TYR A 89 -5.29 -8.79 -1.78
C TYR A 89 -5.48 -8.66 -3.30
N GLY A 90 -5.95 -9.71 -3.97
CA GLY A 90 -6.10 -9.73 -5.42
C GLY A 90 -4.82 -10.02 -6.22
N TYR A 91 -3.73 -10.45 -5.56
CA TYR A 91 -2.42 -10.64 -6.19
C TYR A 91 -2.02 -12.12 -6.23
N GLU A 92 -1.58 -12.60 -7.38
CA GLU A 92 -1.03 -13.97 -7.55
C GLU A 92 0.50 -14.00 -7.44
N LYS A 93 1.15 -12.88 -7.76
CA LYS A 93 2.60 -12.73 -7.68
C LYS A 93 2.96 -11.26 -7.60
N ILE A 94 3.99 -10.95 -6.83
CA ILE A 94 4.58 -9.63 -6.78
C ILE A 94 6.09 -9.76 -7.02
N VAL A 95 6.65 -8.88 -7.82
CA VAL A 95 8.11 -8.73 -7.94
C VAL A 95 8.48 -7.35 -7.43
N TYR A 96 9.31 -7.32 -6.39
CA TYR A 96 9.83 -6.11 -5.76
C TYR A 96 11.26 -5.88 -6.21
N TRP A 97 11.60 -4.61 -6.44
CA TRP A 97 12.98 -4.17 -6.57
C TRP A 97 13.25 -3.16 -5.46
N ILE A 98 14.15 -3.57 -4.56
CA ILE A 98 14.41 -2.90 -3.29
C ILE A 98 15.80 -2.28 -3.34
N ASP A 99 15.89 -1.02 -2.94
CA ASP A 99 17.16 -0.32 -2.69
C ASP A 99 17.80 -0.88 -1.42
N THR A 100 19.00 -1.46 -1.49
CA THR A 100 19.64 -2.10 -0.33
C THR A 100 20.36 -1.12 0.59
N GLU A 101 20.55 0.14 0.20
CA GLU A 101 21.08 1.17 1.09
C GLU A 101 19.97 1.83 1.92
N LYS A 102 18.82 2.10 1.26
CA LYS A 102 17.70 2.84 1.85
C LYS A 102 16.64 1.92 2.45
N TYR A 103 16.66 0.63 2.07
CA TYR A 103 15.67 -0.38 2.44
C TYR A 103 14.24 0.01 2.03
N VAL A 104 14.08 0.56 0.81
CA VAL A 104 12.78 0.98 0.26
C VAL A 104 12.48 0.26 -1.05
N ILE A 105 11.18 0.02 -1.32
CA ILE A 105 10.72 -0.49 -2.60
C ILE A 105 10.79 0.65 -3.64
N LYS A 106 11.69 0.53 -4.63
CA LYS A 106 11.80 1.51 -5.72
C LYS A 106 10.72 1.30 -6.78
N LYS A 107 10.45 0.04 -7.09
CA LYS A 107 9.41 -0.38 -8.03
C LYS A 107 8.88 -1.75 -7.64
N ALA A 108 7.63 -2.00 -8.02
CA ALA A 108 7.03 -3.32 -7.90
C ALA A 108 6.14 -3.63 -9.11
N LYS A 109 6.00 -4.91 -9.42
CA LYS A 109 5.10 -5.41 -10.44
C LYS A 109 4.18 -6.45 -9.83
N TYR A 110 2.88 -6.24 -9.97
CA TYR A 110 1.85 -7.13 -9.42
C TYR A 110 1.15 -7.82 -10.57
N TRP A 111 1.01 -9.12 -10.45
CA TRP A 111 0.13 -9.93 -11.28
C TRP A 111 -1.18 -10.10 -10.51
N LEU A 112 -2.27 -9.60 -11.10
CA LEU A 112 -3.58 -9.65 -10.46
C LEU A 112 -4.23 -11.02 -10.72
N LYS A 113 -5.14 -11.43 -9.83
CA LYS A 113 -5.93 -12.67 -9.97
C LYS A 113 -6.75 -12.69 -11.26
N ASP A 114 -7.17 -11.51 -11.73
CA ASP A 114 -7.87 -11.38 -12.99
C ASP A 114 -6.89 -11.44 -14.16
N LYS A 115 -7.02 -12.50 -14.97
CA LYS A 115 -6.10 -12.78 -16.08
C LYS A 115 -5.88 -11.57 -16.99
N GLY A 116 -4.62 -11.30 -17.27
CA GLY A 116 -4.20 -10.22 -18.17
C GLY A 116 -4.05 -8.86 -17.49
N TRP A 117 -4.49 -8.70 -16.23
CA TRP A 117 -4.31 -7.47 -15.48
C TRP A 117 -2.97 -7.46 -14.72
N LYS A 118 -2.30 -6.32 -14.75
CA LYS A 118 -1.04 -6.09 -14.02
C LYS A 118 -1.04 -4.68 -13.45
N LYS A 119 -0.41 -4.51 -12.30
CA LYS A 119 -0.05 -3.20 -11.74
C LYS A 119 1.47 -3.01 -11.79
N TYR A 120 1.87 -1.76 -12.02
CA TYR A 120 3.25 -1.31 -12.00
C TYR A 120 3.36 -0.13 -11.03
N TYR A 121 4.04 -0.37 -9.92
CA TYR A 121 4.27 0.61 -8.88
C TYR A 121 5.68 1.19 -8.96
N ARG A 122 5.81 2.50 -8.70
CA ARG A 122 7.10 3.18 -8.64
C ARG A 122 7.09 4.28 -7.58
N GLN A 123 8.19 4.41 -6.86
CA GLN A 123 8.45 5.52 -5.95
C GLN A 123 9.54 6.44 -6.51
N PHE A 124 9.40 7.73 -6.24
CA PHE A 124 10.30 8.78 -6.71
C PHE A 124 10.57 9.81 -5.61
N ASP A 125 11.55 10.68 -5.88
CA ASP A 125 11.82 11.90 -5.11
C ASP A 125 12.06 11.64 -3.62
N PHE A 126 12.83 10.59 -3.30
CA PHE A 126 13.14 10.22 -1.92
C PHE A 126 13.92 11.31 -1.19
N LYS A 127 13.50 11.61 0.04
CA LYS A 127 14.18 12.52 0.97
C LYS A 127 14.32 11.85 2.32
N LYS A 128 15.46 12.07 2.99
CA LYS A 128 15.64 11.63 4.37
C LYS A 128 15.13 12.72 5.31
N ILE A 129 14.11 12.42 6.11
CA ILE A 129 13.46 13.35 7.03
C ILE A 129 13.50 12.73 8.42
N ASN A 130 14.18 13.38 9.37
CA ASN A 130 14.35 12.90 10.75
C ASN A 130 14.75 11.42 10.86
N GLY A 131 15.65 10.97 9.98
CA GLY A 131 16.19 9.61 9.98
C GLY A 131 15.47 8.62 9.06
N ALA A 132 14.23 8.90 8.63
CA ALA A 132 13.45 8.03 7.75
C ALA A 132 13.55 8.46 6.28
N TRP A 133 13.65 7.50 5.36
CA TRP A 133 13.51 7.75 3.92
C TRP A 133 12.04 7.83 3.55
N VAL A 134 11.63 8.92 2.91
CA VAL A 134 10.24 9.18 2.51
C VAL A 134 10.20 9.48 1.02
N SER A 135 9.29 8.85 0.28
CA SER A 135 9.04 9.18 -1.13
C SER A 135 8.18 10.44 -1.28
N GLY A 136 8.63 11.37 -2.13
CA GLY A 136 7.85 12.56 -2.49
C GLY A 136 6.73 12.26 -3.49
N ARG A 137 6.86 11.17 -4.25
CA ARG A 137 5.85 10.75 -5.22
C ARG A 137 5.80 9.23 -5.34
N GLU A 138 4.58 8.73 -5.49
CA GLU A 138 4.31 7.35 -5.85
C GLU A 138 3.40 7.29 -7.06
N GLN A 139 3.57 6.27 -7.88
CA GLN A 139 2.76 6.03 -9.07
C GLN A 139 2.32 4.58 -9.08
N MET A 140 1.04 4.37 -9.39
CA MET A 140 0.48 3.07 -9.72
C MET A 140 -0.10 3.14 -11.14
N LEU A 141 0.38 2.27 -12.02
CA LEU A 141 -0.10 2.15 -13.40
C LEU A 141 -0.75 0.77 -13.55
N VAL A 142 -1.96 0.73 -14.11
CA VAL A 142 -2.71 -0.50 -14.37
C VAL A 142 -2.72 -0.79 -15.88
N THR A 143 -2.47 -2.04 -16.25
CA THR A 143 -2.58 -2.51 -17.62
C THR A 143 -3.51 -3.70 -17.75
N LYS A 144 -4.17 -3.84 -18.89
CA LYS A 144 -4.88 -5.04 -19.32
C LYS A 144 -4.31 -5.51 -20.66
N GLN A 145 -3.84 -6.76 -20.71
CA GLN A 145 -3.18 -7.32 -21.89
C GLN A 145 -2.05 -6.41 -22.41
N ASP A 146 -1.30 -5.82 -21.48
CA ASP A 146 -0.17 -4.91 -21.71
C ASP A 146 -0.55 -3.54 -22.34
N ASN A 147 -1.84 -3.24 -22.51
CA ASN A 147 -2.31 -1.88 -22.78
C ASN A 147 -2.52 -1.12 -21.47
N ILE A 148 -2.14 0.15 -21.45
CA ILE A 148 -2.35 1.03 -20.29
C ILE A 148 -3.84 1.37 -20.19
N GLU A 149 -4.43 1.10 -19.04
CA GLU A 149 -5.84 1.41 -18.77
C GLU A 149 -5.95 2.72 -17.97
N HIS A 150 -5.17 2.84 -16.90
CA HIS A 150 -5.24 3.99 -16.00
C HIS A 150 -3.92 4.18 -15.23
N THR A 151 -3.73 5.36 -14.67
CA THR A 151 -2.57 5.68 -13.84
C THR A 151 -2.95 6.67 -12.75
N SER A 152 -2.59 6.33 -11.51
CA SER A 152 -2.79 7.14 -10.32
C SER A 152 -1.46 7.59 -9.75
N ILE A 153 -1.38 8.82 -9.28
CA ILE A 153 -0.17 9.41 -8.71
C ILE A 153 -0.51 10.00 -7.34
N ILE A 154 0.25 9.59 -6.32
CA ILE A 154 0.25 10.22 -4.99
C ILE A 154 1.45 11.15 -4.94
N THR A 155 1.23 12.40 -4.54
CA THR A 155 2.31 13.36 -4.27
C THR A 155 2.23 13.81 -2.81
N ARG A 156 3.39 13.95 -2.18
CA ARG A 156 3.49 14.38 -0.78
C ARG A 156 4.25 15.70 -0.70
N SER A 157 3.67 16.65 0.02
CA SER A 157 4.32 17.88 0.44
C SER A 157 4.30 17.97 1.96
N ASP A 158 5.22 18.77 2.52
CA ASP A 158 5.23 19.12 3.95
C ASP A 158 5.26 17.93 4.92
N VAL A 159 5.91 16.82 4.51
CA VAL A 159 6.02 15.64 5.35
C VAL A 159 6.88 15.95 6.58
N ARG A 160 6.33 15.63 7.76
CA ARG A 160 7.01 15.71 9.05
C ARG A 160 7.03 14.32 9.68
N VAL A 161 8.15 13.96 10.31
CA VAL A 161 8.38 12.66 10.92
C VAL A 161 8.80 12.88 12.36
N ASN A 162 8.38 12.00 13.28
CA ASN A 162 8.64 12.12 14.74
C ASN A 162 8.14 13.45 15.32
N VAL A 163 6.91 13.83 14.94
CA VAL A 163 6.20 14.95 15.57
C VAL A 163 5.19 14.38 16.57
N ASP A 164 4.97 15.11 17.66
CA ASP A 164 3.95 14.74 18.62
C ASP A 164 2.56 14.86 17.98
N VAL A 165 1.78 13.79 18.09
CA VAL A 165 0.40 13.69 17.64
C VAL A 165 -0.45 13.22 18.81
N ASN A 166 -1.69 13.71 18.90
CA ASN A 166 -2.56 13.37 20.03
C ASN A 166 -3.31 12.07 19.73
N ASP A 167 -3.31 11.11 20.66
CA ASP A 167 -4.02 9.84 20.53
C ASP A 167 -5.51 9.99 20.17
N SER A 168 -6.15 11.08 20.59
CA SER A 168 -7.56 11.36 20.24
C SER A 168 -7.81 11.54 18.74
N GLU A 169 -6.78 11.85 17.95
CA GLU A 169 -6.84 11.90 16.48
C GLU A 169 -7.02 10.50 15.88
N PHE A 170 -6.45 9.48 16.52
CA PHE A 170 -6.58 8.07 16.14
C PHE A 170 -7.78 7.43 16.83
N THR A 171 -8.95 8.05 16.70
CA THR A 171 -10.23 7.49 17.18
C THR A 171 -11.32 7.73 16.16
N ILE A 172 -12.43 6.99 16.21
CA ILE A 172 -13.58 7.24 15.34
C ILE A 172 -14.10 8.68 15.51
N GLY A 173 -14.14 9.20 16.73
CA GLY A 173 -14.51 10.59 16.99
C GLY A 173 -13.52 11.60 16.41
N GLY A 174 -12.21 11.30 16.46
CA GLY A 174 -11.15 12.07 15.80
C GLY A 174 -11.31 12.10 14.28
N LEU A 175 -11.55 10.93 13.68
CA LEU A 175 -11.83 10.77 12.25
C LEU A 175 -13.02 11.63 11.80
N GLU A 176 -14.14 11.57 12.51
CA GLU A 176 -15.31 12.39 12.19
C GLU A 176 -15.01 13.88 12.32
N LYS A 177 -14.32 14.29 13.38
CA LYS A 177 -13.97 15.69 13.65
C LYS A 177 -13.02 16.28 12.59
N ALA A 178 -12.03 15.50 12.15
CA ALA A 178 -11.07 15.92 11.13
C ALA A 178 -11.71 16.02 9.74
N SER A 179 -12.72 15.18 9.49
CA SER A 179 -13.40 15.09 8.19
C SER A 179 -14.55 16.09 8.02
N ARG A 180 -15.18 16.50 9.14
CA ARG A 180 -16.23 17.52 9.19
C ARG A 180 -15.72 18.90 8.91
#